data_AF-A0A820IXV2-F1
#
_entry.id   AF-A0A820IXV2-F1
#
_cell.length_a   1.000
_cell.length_b   1.000
_cell.length_c   1.000
_cell.angle_alpha   90.00
_cell.angle_beta   90.00
_cell.angle_gamma   90.00
#
_symmetry.space_group_name_H-M   'P 1'
#
loop_
_entity.id
_entity.type
_entity.pdbx_description
1 polymer ?
#
loop_
_entity_poly.entity_id
_entity_poly.type
_entity_poly.pdbx_seq_one_letter_code
_entity_poly.pdbx_strand_id
1 'polypeptide(L)'
;VNGRHVQDVVGGQGIGFNFGRNELIFSFGYPLNLDGGEVMQYCHALSGGHQAGSGYHGQQLYCDMTGGSSGGPWLQVFNIQSGTGYVTSINSFLLSGQTNTMHGPYFGEDARSLYDSTKT
;
A
#
# COMPACT_ATOMS: atom_id res chain seq x y z
N VAL A 1 -11.00 -12.28 -16.01
CA VAL A 1 -12.27 -11.64 -16.44
C VAL A 1 -12.78 -12.34 -17.68
N ASN A 2 -13.95 -12.98 -17.64
CA ASN A 2 -14.46 -13.80 -18.76
C ASN A 2 -13.43 -14.83 -19.27
N GLY A 3 -12.71 -15.49 -18.36
CA GLY A 3 -11.65 -16.46 -18.69
C GLY A 3 -10.26 -15.89 -19.00
N ARG A 4 -10.10 -14.57 -19.19
CA ARG A 4 -8.78 -13.93 -19.37
C ARG A 4 -8.06 -13.67 -18.04
N HIS A 5 -6.73 -13.64 -18.05
CA HIS A 5 -5.94 -13.17 -16.91
C HIS A 5 -6.33 -11.72 -16.58
N VAL A 6 -6.40 -11.39 -15.29
CA VAL A 6 -6.84 -10.05 -14.86
C VAL A 6 -5.91 -8.95 -15.36
N GLN A 7 -4.59 -9.19 -15.31
CA GLN A 7 -3.59 -8.21 -15.75
C GLN A 7 -3.72 -7.88 -17.25
N ASP A 8 -4.14 -8.84 -18.08
CA ASP A 8 -4.32 -8.61 -19.52
C ASP A 8 -5.47 -7.65 -19.81
N VAL A 9 -6.39 -7.48 -18.86
CA VAL A 9 -7.62 -6.70 -19.02
C VAL A 9 -7.45 -5.31 -18.41
N VAL A 10 -6.88 -5.22 -17.20
CA VAL A 10 -6.79 -3.97 -16.43
C VAL A 10 -5.37 -3.43 -16.29
N GLY A 11 -4.38 -4.14 -16.82
CA GLY A 11 -2.96 -3.85 -16.57
C GLY A 11 -2.53 -4.28 -15.17
N GLY A 12 -1.36 -3.81 -14.75
CA GLY A 12 -0.80 -4.07 -13.43
C GLY A 12 0.21 -3.00 -13.04
N GLN A 13 0.41 -2.86 -11.74
CA GLN A 13 1.51 -2.06 -11.18
C GLN A 13 2.77 -2.91 -11.10
N GLY A 14 3.94 -2.27 -11.10
CA GLY A 14 5.16 -2.94 -10.69
C GLY A 14 5.13 -3.27 -9.20
N ILE A 15 5.88 -4.27 -8.76
CA ILE A 15 6.16 -4.49 -7.33
C ILE A 15 7.61 -4.10 -7.03
N GLY A 16 7.80 -3.38 -5.93
CA GLY A 16 9.12 -2.92 -5.49
C GLY A 16 9.48 -3.49 -4.13
N PHE A 17 10.65 -4.13 -4.06
CA PHE A 17 11.21 -4.64 -2.81
C PHE A 17 12.51 -3.92 -2.49
N ASN A 18 12.80 -3.76 -1.20
CA ASN A 18 13.98 -3.05 -0.71
C ASN A 18 14.08 -1.61 -1.25
N PHE A 19 12.95 -0.96 -1.53
CA PHE A 19 12.89 0.43 -1.96
C PHE A 19 13.32 1.38 -0.83
N GLY A 20 13.71 2.61 -1.21
CA GLY A 20 14.06 3.66 -0.26
C GLY A 20 12.93 3.95 0.73
N ARG A 21 13.29 4.20 1.98
CA ARG A 21 12.38 4.65 3.05
C ARG A 21 12.38 6.18 3.12
N ASN A 22 11.38 6.75 3.77
CA ASN A 22 11.19 8.21 3.89
C ASN A 22 10.94 8.91 2.56
N GLU A 23 10.36 8.17 1.62
CA GLU A 23 10.00 8.64 0.28
C GLU A 23 8.52 9.06 0.23
N LEU A 24 8.16 9.85 -0.78
CA LEU A 24 6.77 10.19 -1.06
C LEU A 24 6.00 8.94 -1.50
N ILE A 25 4.91 8.66 -0.77
CA ILE A 25 3.99 7.54 -1.04
C ILE A 25 2.64 8.07 -1.48
N PHE A 26 2.03 7.39 -2.46
CA PHE A 26 0.61 7.49 -2.74
C PHE A 26 -0.07 6.21 -2.28
N SER A 27 -0.87 6.29 -1.22
CA SER A 27 -1.67 5.16 -0.73
C SER A 27 -3.08 5.26 -1.28
N PHE A 28 -3.62 4.15 -1.82
CA PHE A 28 -4.98 4.08 -2.35
C PHE A 28 -5.81 3.08 -1.55
N GLY A 29 -7.13 3.27 -1.50
CA GLY A 29 -8.04 2.32 -0.84
C GLY A 29 -9.52 2.71 -0.96
N TYR A 30 -10.39 1.87 -0.41
CA TYR A 30 -11.85 2.07 -0.36
C TYR A 30 -12.31 2.13 1.10
N PRO A 31 -12.08 3.25 1.80
CA PRO A 31 -12.33 3.33 3.23
C PRO A 31 -13.82 3.54 3.54
N LEU A 32 -14.32 2.90 4.60
CA LEU A 32 -15.74 2.94 5.00
C LEU A 32 -16.19 4.30 5.55
N ASN A 33 -15.26 5.16 5.99
CA ASN A 33 -15.59 6.51 6.48
C ASN A 33 -15.95 7.51 5.37
N LEU A 34 -15.93 7.09 4.10
CA LEU A 34 -16.44 7.88 2.99
C LEU A 34 -17.29 7.01 2.08
N ASP A 35 -18.54 7.44 1.82
CA ASP A 35 -19.49 6.77 0.91
C ASP A 35 -19.60 5.25 1.11
N GLY A 36 -19.44 4.78 2.35
CA GLY A 36 -19.52 3.36 2.70
C GLY A 36 -18.46 2.46 2.04
N GLY A 37 -17.36 3.02 1.53
CA GLY A 37 -16.34 2.27 0.79
C GLY A 37 -16.64 2.08 -0.69
N GLU A 38 -17.64 2.76 -1.25
CA GLU A 38 -17.98 2.67 -2.67
C GLU A 38 -17.10 3.57 -3.56
N VAL A 39 -16.36 4.50 -2.95
CA VAL A 39 -15.51 5.46 -3.67
C VAL A 39 -14.04 5.23 -3.28
N MET A 40 -13.18 5.14 -4.31
CA MET A 40 -11.74 5.06 -4.11
C MET A 40 -11.22 6.39 -3.55
N GLN A 41 -10.39 6.32 -2.52
CA GLN A 41 -9.66 7.44 -1.94
C GLN A 41 -8.16 7.22 -2.03
N TYR A 42 -7.42 8.30 -1.84
CA TYR A 42 -5.98 8.23 -1.70
C TYR A 42 -5.44 9.22 -0.67
N CYS A 43 -4.32 8.85 -0.06
CA CYS A 43 -3.49 9.72 0.77
C CYS A 43 -2.13 9.89 0.10
N HIS A 44 -1.50 11.05 0.25
CA HIS A 44 -0.12 11.26 -0.18
C HIS A 44 0.71 11.93 0.90
N ALA A 45 1.80 11.28 1.30
CA ALA A 45 2.66 11.82 2.36
C ALA A 45 4.05 11.20 2.25
N LEU A 46 5.04 11.89 2.82
CA LEU A 46 6.32 11.26 3.10
C LEU A 46 6.09 10.12 4.09
N SER A 47 6.62 8.95 3.75
CA SER A 47 6.67 7.84 4.69
C SER A 47 7.64 8.13 5.83
N GLY A 48 7.45 7.42 6.94
CA GLY A 48 8.40 7.35 8.04
C GLY A 48 8.61 5.90 8.46
N GLY A 49 9.79 5.57 8.99
CA GLY A 49 10.01 4.26 9.61
C GLY A 49 9.09 4.05 10.82
N HIS A 50 8.51 2.86 10.95
CA HIS A 50 7.75 2.46 12.13
C HIS A 50 8.32 1.17 12.71
N GLN A 51 8.57 1.15 14.02
CA GLN A 51 8.99 -0.03 14.75
C GLN A 51 8.02 -0.32 15.89
N ALA A 52 7.58 -1.57 16.00
CA ALA A 52 6.65 -2.01 17.04
C ALA A 52 6.98 -3.42 17.55
N GLY A 53 6.73 -3.66 18.84
CA GLY A 53 7.00 -4.95 19.48
C GLY A 53 8.44 -5.43 19.27
N SER A 54 8.67 -6.73 19.41
CA SER A 54 10.01 -7.33 19.34
C SER A 54 10.50 -7.69 17.93
N GLY A 55 9.95 -7.10 16.86
CA GLY A 55 10.42 -7.42 15.50
C GLY A 55 9.68 -6.82 14.30
N TYR A 56 8.67 -5.97 14.50
CA TYR A 56 8.02 -5.31 13.36
C TYR A 56 8.87 -4.11 12.90
N HIS A 57 9.27 -4.12 11.62
CA HIS A 57 10.07 -3.07 10.99
C HIS A 57 9.40 -2.49 9.74
N GLY A 58 8.18 -1.96 9.91
CA GLY A 58 7.39 -1.40 8.83
C GLY A 58 7.64 0.08 8.56
N GLN A 59 6.60 0.70 8.02
CA GLN A 59 6.54 2.10 7.64
C GLN A 59 5.16 2.67 8.03
N GLN A 60 5.09 3.99 8.12
CA GLN A 60 3.86 4.73 8.39
C GLN A 60 3.77 5.96 7.48
N LEU A 61 2.56 6.45 7.24
CA LEU A 61 2.32 7.73 6.58
C LEU A 61 1.05 8.38 7.14
N TYR A 62 0.95 9.71 7.03
CA TYR A 62 -0.26 10.43 7.43
C TYR A 62 -1.41 10.12 6.47
N CYS A 63 -2.48 9.50 6.98
CA CYS A 63 -3.65 9.11 6.22
C CYS A 63 -4.81 8.80 7.15
N ASP A 64 -6.00 9.31 6.83
CA ASP A 64 -7.23 9.19 7.61
C ASP A 64 -8.21 8.15 7.02
N MET A 65 -7.75 7.35 6.05
CA MET A 65 -8.50 6.19 5.57
C MET A 65 -8.72 5.18 6.70
N THR A 66 -9.97 4.75 6.87
CA THR A 66 -10.37 3.78 7.90
C THR A 66 -10.48 2.35 7.35
N GLY A 67 -11.15 1.46 8.10
CA GLY A 67 -11.43 0.08 7.64
C GLY A 67 -12.05 0.06 6.25
N GLY A 68 -11.83 -1.03 5.51
CA GLY A 68 -12.13 -1.11 4.06
C GLY A 68 -10.95 -0.71 3.17
N SER A 69 -10.06 0.17 3.63
CA SER A 69 -8.85 0.52 2.88
C SER A 69 -7.73 -0.53 2.96
N SER A 70 -7.82 -1.49 3.89
CA SER A 70 -6.81 -2.53 4.13
C SER A 70 -6.50 -3.33 2.86
N GLY A 71 -5.21 -3.58 2.62
CA GLY A 71 -4.71 -4.22 1.40
C GLY A 71 -4.53 -3.26 0.21
N GLY A 72 -5.04 -2.04 0.30
CA GLY A 72 -4.83 -1.01 -0.71
C GLY A 72 -3.34 -0.65 -0.90
N PRO A 73 -2.88 -0.41 -2.14
CA PRO A 73 -1.45 -0.33 -2.45
C PRO A 73 -0.85 1.01 -2.05
N TRP A 74 0.40 0.96 -1.59
CA TRP A 74 1.27 2.14 -1.46
C TRP A 74 2.22 2.19 -2.66
N LEU A 75 2.11 3.25 -3.47
CA LEU A 75 2.91 3.44 -4.67
C LEU A 75 4.06 4.43 -4.44
N GLN A 76 5.28 4.00 -4.76
CA GLN A 76 6.46 4.86 -4.95
C GLN A 76 6.72 5.11 -6.44
N VAL A 77 7.38 6.22 -6.74
CA VAL A 77 7.68 6.66 -8.12
C VAL A 77 6.39 6.71 -8.94
N PHE A 78 5.30 7.14 -8.30
CA PHE A 78 3.98 7.17 -8.92
C PHE A 78 3.90 8.32 -9.92
N ASN A 79 3.64 7.98 -11.17
CA ASN A 79 3.36 8.95 -12.22
C ASN A 79 1.84 9.13 -12.33
N ILE A 80 1.36 10.32 -11.96
CA ILE A 80 -0.08 10.65 -11.95
C ILE A 80 -0.65 10.67 -13.37
N GLN A 81 0.14 10.98 -14.41
CA GLN A 81 -0.33 11.03 -15.80
C GLN A 81 -0.58 9.63 -16.35
N SER A 82 0.30 8.67 -16.08
CA SER A 82 0.14 7.28 -16.54
C SER A 82 -0.62 6.41 -15.54
N GLY A 83 -0.76 6.84 -14.29
CA GLY A 83 -1.36 6.06 -13.21
C GLY A 83 -0.49 4.86 -12.79
N THR A 84 0.82 4.89 -13.07
CA THR A 84 1.73 3.76 -12.82
C THR A 84 2.79 4.08 -11.78
N GLY A 85 3.16 3.08 -10.98
CA GLY A 85 4.28 3.14 -10.04
C GLY A 85 4.67 1.74 -9.56
N TYR A 86 5.41 1.69 -8.45
CA TYR A 86 5.77 0.44 -7.80
C TYR A 86 5.04 0.31 -6.47
N VAL A 87 4.34 -0.82 -6.28
CA VAL A 87 3.76 -1.20 -4.99
C VAL A 87 4.88 -1.60 -4.05
N THR A 88 5.08 -0.86 -2.96
CA THR A 88 6.18 -1.08 -2.01
C THR A 88 5.72 -1.32 -0.57
N SER A 89 4.41 -1.24 -0.34
CA SER A 89 3.72 -1.52 0.91
C SER A 89 2.21 -1.61 0.64
N ILE A 90 1.42 -1.84 1.68
CA ILE A 90 -0.05 -1.80 1.68
C ILE A 90 -0.58 -1.09 2.92
N ASN A 91 -1.83 -0.61 2.86
CA ASN A 91 -2.60 -0.25 4.05
C ASN A 91 -2.78 -1.50 4.92
N SER A 92 -2.23 -1.52 6.13
CA SER A 92 -2.26 -2.72 6.99
C SER A 92 -3.07 -2.49 8.25
N PHE A 93 -2.67 -1.53 9.09
CA PHE A 93 -3.33 -1.31 10.38
C PHE A 93 -3.26 0.15 10.85
N LEU A 94 -4.15 0.47 11.78
CA LEU A 94 -4.14 1.68 12.59
C LEU A 94 -3.78 1.29 14.02
N LEU A 95 -3.03 2.14 14.71
CA LEU A 95 -2.80 1.98 16.14
C LEU A 95 -3.97 2.59 16.92
N SER A 96 -4.32 1.99 18.06
CA SER A 96 -5.36 2.54 18.93
C SER A 96 -5.03 3.97 19.32
N GLY A 97 -5.97 4.90 19.10
CA GLY A 97 -5.77 6.33 19.33
C GLY A 97 -5.04 7.08 18.22
N GLN A 98 -4.61 6.42 17.14
CA GLN A 98 -3.99 7.04 15.96
C GLN A 98 -4.82 6.78 14.70
N THR A 99 -5.88 7.59 14.50
CA THR A 99 -6.78 7.44 13.35
C THR A 99 -6.22 8.03 12.05
N ASN A 100 -5.20 8.88 12.14
CA ASN A 100 -4.65 9.62 11.00
C ASN A 100 -3.27 9.12 10.59
N THR A 101 -2.92 7.89 10.97
CA THR A 101 -1.62 7.29 10.65
C THR A 101 -1.83 5.85 10.19
N MET A 102 -1.65 5.65 8.90
CA MET A 102 -1.72 4.32 8.31
C MET A 102 -0.36 3.66 8.36
N HIS A 103 -0.33 2.42 8.84
CA HIS A 103 0.87 1.60 8.93
C HIS A 103 0.85 0.53 7.84
N GLY A 104 2.02 0.25 7.29
CA GLY A 104 2.20 -0.73 6.24
C GLY A 104 3.54 -1.46 6.38
N PRO A 105 3.61 -2.76 6.04
CA PRO A 105 4.85 -3.52 6.11
C PRO A 105 5.87 -2.96 5.11
N TYR A 106 7.15 -2.99 5.50
CA TYR A 106 8.21 -2.77 4.53
C TYR A 106 8.35 -4.02 3.66
N PHE A 107 8.28 -3.86 2.33
CA PHE A 107 8.52 -4.97 1.40
C PHE A 107 10.02 -5.28 1.30
N GLY A 108 10.53 -5.98 2.32
CA GLY A 108 11.88 -6.51 2.36
C GLY A 108 12.02 -7.88 1.70
N GLU A 109 13.05 -8.62 2.08
CA GLU A 109 13.38 -9.92 1.49
C GLU A 109 12.34 -11.00 1.75
N ASP A 110 11.70 -10.99 2.93
CA ASP A 110 10.62 -11.95 3.23
C ASP A 110 9.41 -11.75 2.31
N ALA A 111 9.04 -10.48 2.05
CA ALA A 111 7.97 -10.15 1.13
C ALA A 111 8.34 -10.53 -0.32
N ARG A 112 9.60 -10.33 -0.72
CA ARG A 112 10.12 -10.76 -2.02
C ARG A 112 10.03 -12.28 -2.18
N SER A 113 10.51 -13.02 -1.19
CA SER A 113 10.50 -14.49 -1.18
C SER A 113 9.08 -15.02 -1.28
N LEU A 114 8.13 -14.43 -0.53
CA LEU A 114 6.72 -14.77 -0.63
C LEU A 114 6.14 -14.48 -2.02
N TYR A 115 6.39 -13.29 -2.56
CA TYR A 115 5.94 -12.92 -3.90
C TYR A 115 6.48 -13.87 -4.97
N ASP A 116 7.77 -14.18 -4.92
CA ASP A 116 8.42 -15.08 -5.88
C ASP A 116 7.89 -16.52 -5.79
N SER A 117 7.44 -16.97 -4.61
CA SER A 117 6.81 -18.28 -4.42
C SER A 117 5.38 -18.39 -4.95
N THR A 118 4.72 -17.26 -5.23
CA THR A 118 3.28 -17.20 -5.56
C THR A 118 3.00 -16.58 -6.92
N LYS A 119 3.94 -15.83 -7.50
CA LYS A 119 3.78 -15.25 -8.84
C LYS A 119 3.60 -16.37 -9.88
N THR A 120 2.55 -16.24 -10.71
CA THR A 120 2.17 -17.20 -11.75
C THR A 120 2.29 -16.61 -13.14
#